data_AF-A0A952LDR6-F1
#
_entry.id   AF-A0A952LDR6-F1
#
_cell.length_a   1.000
_cell.length_b   1.000
_cell.length_c   1.000
_cell.angle_alpha   90.00
_cell.angle_beta   90.00
_cell.angle_gamma   90.00
#
_symmetry.space_group_name_H-M   'P 1'
#
loop_
_entity.id
_entity.type
_entity.pdbx_description
1 polymer ?
#
loop_
_entity_poly.entity_id
_entity_poly.type
_entity_poly.pdbx_seq_one_letter_code
_entity_poly.pdbx_strand_id
1 'polypeptide(L)'
;MAATPSLSAAEVCCYLSHRRCWQIIADGNDRYGVVFEDDVVFSADAGLLLSDDQWVPRDADVVKLESFFIKVRLARKHVAVGNGYSVARLVGEHVGAAGYLVSKVAAQKLIRRTGPARHVVDHVLFSPTLLTCSLNTTYQLTPALCAQSQFIVGGEVLPTLIQVDPPHRRKRVIDKIRSEASRGLAHVRNRSFWGTEELPAVAFKAP
;
A
#
# COMPACT_ATOMS: atom_id res chain seq x y z
N MET A 1 29.73 6.39 -4.29
CA MET A 1 28.37 6.04 -3.81
C MET A 1 27.46 7.19 -4.19
N ALA A 2 26.43 6.98 -5.02
CA ALA A 2 25.51 8.07 -5.30
C ALA A 2 24.63 8.30 -4.05
N ALA A 3 24.61 9.52 -3.54
CA ALA A 3 23.74 9.91 -2.44
C ALA A 3 22.30 9.54 -2.78
N THR A 4 21.62 8.86 -1.86
CA THR A 4 20.16 8.74 -1.93
C THR A 4 19.64 10.15 -1.69
N PRO A 5 18.80 10.73 -2.57
CA PRO A 5 18.22 12.04 -2.29
C PRO A 5 17.53 11.98 -0.93
N SER A 6 17.76 13.01 -0.12
CA SER A 6 17.08 13.17 1.17
C SER A 6 15.59 13.32 0.93
N LEU A 7 14.77 12.70 1.77
CA LEU A 7 13.33 12.92 1.77
C LEU A 7 13.04 14.42 1.93
N SER A 8 12.03 14.91 1.21
CA SER A 8 11.49 16.25 1.41
C SER A 8 10.86 16.37 2.81
N ALA A 9 10.73 17.59 3.30
CA ALA A 9 10.05 17.84 4.58
C ALA A 9 8.62 17.28 4.57
N ALA A 10 7.91 17.38 3.44
CA ALA A 10 6.57 16.86 3.28
C ALA A 10 6.52 15.33 3.39
N GLU A 11 7.45 14.61 2.73
CA GLU A 11 7.56 13.15 2.83
C GLU A 11 7.93 12.69 4.25
N VAL A 12 8.79 13.44 4.95
CA VAL A 12 9.13 13.16 6.35
C VAL A 12 7.90 13.35 7.25
N CYS A 13 7.16 14.45 7.08
CA CYS A 13 5.94 14.71 7.85
C CYS A 13 4.86 13.64 7.59
N CYS A 14 4.58 13.34 6.32
CA CYS A 14 3.67 12.27 5.92
C CYS A 14 4.05 10.94 6.59
N TYR A 15 5.33 10.54 6.49
CA TYR A 15 5.83 9.33 7.14
C TYR A 15 5.61 9.32 8.66
N LEU A 16 5.91 10.42 9.35
CA LEU A 16 5.74 10.54 10.80
C LEU A 16 4.26 10.48 11.19
N SER A 17 3.36 11.08 10.40
CA SER A 17 1.91 11.00 10.58
C SER A 17 1.41 9.56 10.46
N HIS A 18 1.80 8.81 9.43
CA HIS A 18 1.44 7.39 9.32
C HIS A 18 2.01 6.57 10.46
N ARG A 19 3.26 6.83 10.87
CA ARG A 19 3.85 6.15 12.03
C ARG A 19 3.08 6.45 13.31
N ARG A 20 2.54 7.66 13.48
CA ARG A 20 1.63 7.98 14.59
C ARG A 20 0.33 7.20 14.50
N CYS A 21 -0.27 7.07 13.32
CA CYS A 21 -1.45 6.22 13.10
C CYS A 21 -1.16 4.75 13.46
N TRP A 22 -0.02 4.21 13.05
CA TRP A 22 0.37 2.84 13.43
C TRP A 22 0.51 2.67 14.93
N GLN A 23 1.01 3.67 15.65
CA GLN A 23 1.08 3.64 17.11
C GLN A 23 -0.33 3.57 17.73
N ILE A 24 -1.26 4.39 17.26
CA ILE A 24 -2.66 4.38 17.72
C ILE A 24 -3.29 2.99 17.50
N ILE A 25 -3.09 2.40 16.31
CA ILE A 25 -3.61 1.07 15.98
C ILE A 25 -2.93 -0.02 16.83
N ALA A 26 -1.62 0.08 17.03
CA ALA A 26 -0.84 -0.87 17.83
C ALA A 26 -1.26 -0.91 19.30
N ASP A 27 -1.68 0.24 19.84
CA ASP A 27 -2.10 0.43 21.23
C ASP A 27 -3.61 0.19 21.43
N GLY A 28 -4.42 0.34 20.37
CA GLY A 28 -5.87 0.16 20.39
C GLY A 28 -6.33 -1.30 20.58
N ASN A 29 -7.63 -1.52 20.78
CA ASN A 29 -8.18 -2.86 21.06
C ASN A 29 -8.62 -3.62 19.79
N ASP A 30 -8.79 -2.92 18.68
CA ASP A 30 -9.29 -3.51 17.44
C ASP A 30 -8.24 -4.39 16.76
N ARG A 31 -8.72 -5.39 16.00
CA ARG A 31 -7.85 -6.30 15.23
C ARG A 31 -7.12 -5.58 14.10
N TYR A 32 -7.78 -4.59 13.51
CA TYR A 32 -7.33 -3.82 12.37
C TYR A 32 -7.60 -2.34 12.61
N GLY A 33 -6.81 -1.50 11.96
CA GLY A 33 -7.13 -0.10 11.77
C GLY A 33 -6.98 0.29 10.31
N VAL A 34 -7.68 1.34 9.91
CA VAL A 34 -7.65 1.87 8.55
C VAL A 34 -7.09 3.28 8.59
N VAL A 35 -6.16 3.57 7.69
CA VAL A 35 -5.51 4.87 7.57
C VAL A 35 -5.87 5.45 6.21
N PHE A 36 -6.36 6.69 6.23
CA PHE A 36 -6.62 7.49 5.04
C PHE A 36 -5.88 8.83 5.14
N GLU A 37 -5.42 9.35 4.00
CA GLU A 37 -4.98 10.73 3.86
C GLU A 37 -6.20 11.67 3.68
N ASP A 38 -6.00 12.97 3.82
CA ASP A 38 -7.06 13.99 3.80
C ASP A 38 -7.59 14.30 2.39
N ASP A 39 -6.87 13.88 1.36
CA ASP A 39 -7.15 14.18 -0.04
C ASP A 39 -7.83 13.03 -0.82
N VAL A 40 -8.36 12.02 -0.13
CA VAL A 40 -8.99 10.86 -0.77
C VAL A 40 -10.45 11.11 -1.17
N VAL A 41 -10.82 10.57 -2.32
CA VAL A 41 -12.20 10.37 -2.78
C VAL A 41 -12.55 8.90 -2.57
N PHE A 42 -13.67 8.65 -1.90
CA PHE A 42 -14.17 7.30 -1.62
C PHE A 42 -15.13 6.80 -2.70
N SER A 43 -15.13 5.50 -2.94
CA SER A 43 -16.20 4.83 -3.66
C SER A 43 -17.51 4.87 -2.85
N ALA A 44 -18.66 4.82 -3.54
CA ALA A 44 -19.97 4.78 -2.89
C ALA A 44 -20.12 3.61 -1.90
N ASP A 45 -19.40 2.50 -2.11
CA ASP A 45 -19.47 1.31 -1.24
C ASP A 45 -18.54 1.39 -0.01
N ALA A 46 -17.81 2.49 0.20
CA ALA A 46 -16.81 2.59 1.27
C ALA A 46 -17.39 2.34 2.65
N GLY A 47 -18.55 2.93 2.96
CA GLY A 47 -19.22 2.72 4.24
C GLY A 47 -19.63 1.27 4.47
N LEU A 48 -20.07 0.57 3.41
CA LEU A 48 -20.46 -0.84 3.49
C LEU A 48 -19.24 -1.72 3.77
N LEU A 49 -18.16 -1.55 3.02
CA LEU A 49 -16.96 -2.39 3.16
C LEU A 49 -16.21 -2.11 4.49
N LEU A 50 -16.26 -0.89 5.01
CA LEU A 50 -15.59 -0.52 6.26
C LEU A 50 -16.42 -0.81 7.52
N SER A 51 -17.67 -1.27 7.37
CA SER A 51 -18.57 -1.55 8.50
C SER A 51 -18.20 -2.81 9.30
N ASP A 52 -17.44 -3.73 8.70
CA ASP A 52 -16.92 -4.93 9.35
C ASP A 52 -15.58 -5.37 8.75
N ASP A 53 -14.92 -6.34 9.40
CA ASP A 53 -13.63 -6.89 8.98
C ASP A 53 -13.73 -8.34 8.44
N GLN A 54 -14.93 -8.87 8.19
CA GLN A 54 -15.14 -10.26 7.76
C GLN A 54 -14.59 -10.52 6.35
N TRP A 55 -14.55 -9.47 5.53
CA TRP A 55 -14.03 -9.50 4.16
C TRP A 55 -12.49 -9.60 4.12
N VAL A 56 -11.80 -9.25 5.22
CA VAL A 56 -10.34 -9.21 5.30
C VAL A 56 -9.77 -10.63 5.37
N PRO A 57 -8.80 -11.01 4.51
CA PRO A 57 -8.12 -12.30 4.63
C PRO A 57 -7.49 -12.46 6.02
N ARG A 58 -7.69 -13.62 6.64
CA ARG A 58 -7.22 -13.88 8.02
C ARG A 58 -5.71 -13.72 8.21
N ASP A 59 -4.93 -13.94 7.16
CA ASP A 59 -3.48 -13.77 7.17
C ASP A 59 -3.02 -12.38 6.73
N ALA A 60 -3.93 -11.46 6.37
CA ALA A 60 -3.60 -10.11 5.95
C ALA A 60 -2.96 -9.32 7.09
N ASP A 61 -1.71 -8.89 6.86
CA ASP A 61 -1.04 -7.88 7.67
C ASP A 61 -1.42 -6.48 7.18
N VAL A 62 -1.52 -6.29 5.85
CA VAL A 62 -1.87 -5.03 5.19
C VAL A 62 -2.79 -5.28 3.99
N VAL A 63 -3.80 -4.45 3.79
CA VAL A 63 -4.60 -4.39 2.56
C VAL A 63 -4.56 -2.98 2.01
N LYS A 64 -4.00 -2.79 0.81
CA LYS A 64 -4.06 -1.51 0.11
C LYS A 64 -5.48 -1.31 -0.44
N LEU A 65 -6.09 -0.18 -0.07
CA LEU A 65 -7.45 0.20 -0.43
C LEU A 65 -7.48 1.24 -1.56
N GLU A 66 -6.34 1.87 -1.82
CA GLU A 66 -6.18 2.93 -2.81
C GLU A 66 -5.88 2.39 -4.22
N SER A 67 -6.37 3.09 -5.25
CA SER A 67 -5.80 3.08 -6.59
C SER A 67 -4.94 4.31 -6.83
N PHE A 68 -3.73 4.08 -7.36
CA PHE A 68 -2.84 5.13 -7.85
C PHE A 68 -2.78 5.16 -9.40
N PHE A 69 -3.68 4.43 -10.07
CA PHE A 69 -3.80 4.34 -11.53
C PHE A 69 -2.51 3.98 -12.29
N ILE A 70 -1.60 3.27 -11.61
CA ILE A 70 -0.38 2.73 -12.21
C ILE A 70 -0.42 1.22 -12.28
N LYS A 71 0.47 0.67 -13.10
CA LYS A 71 0.64 -0.77 -13.26
C LYS A 71 1.03 -1.42 -11.93
N VAL A 72 0.38 -2.53 -11.60
CA VAL A 72 0.66 -3.34 -10.41
C VAL A 72 0.81 -4.82 -10.79
N ARG A 73 1.68 -5.53 -10.07
CA ARG A 73 1.78 -7.00 -10.17
C ARG A 73 1.14 -7.68 -8.97
N LEU A 74 0.12 -8.49 -9.24
CA LEU A 74 -0.63 -9.27 -8.25
C LEU A 74 -0.42 -10.77 -8.44
N ALA A 75 -0.74 -11.56 -7.42
CA ALA A 75 -0.93 -13.00 -7.61
C ALA A 75 -2.23 -13.25 -8.39
N ARG A 76 -2.23 -14.23 -9.31
CA ARG A 76 -3.42 -14.56 -10.11
C ARG A 76 -4.64 -15.02 -9.31
N LYS A 77 -4.42 -15.49 -8.08
CA LYS A 77 -5.51 -15.93 -7.21
C LYS A 77 -6.17 -14.72 -6.57
N HIS A 78 -7.30 -14.32 -7.13
CA HIS A 78 -8.24 -13.41 -6.52
C HIS A 78 -9.20 -14.16 -5.59
N VAL A 79 -9.48 -13.58 -4.43
CA VAL A 79 -10.48 -14.06 -3.48
C VAL A 79 -11.60 -13.03 -3.46
N ALA A 80 -12.83 -13.45 -3.78
CA ALA A 80 -13.99 -12.56 -3.70
C ALA A 80 -14.27 -12.22 -2.24
N VAL A 81 -14.58 -10.94 -1.97
CA VAL A 81 -14.82 -10.43 -0.61
C VAL A 81 -16.18 -9.73 -0.48
N GLY A 82 -17.08 -9.94 -1.45
CA GLY A 82 -18.44 -9.39 -1.47
C GLY A 82 -18.56 -8.09 -2.27
N ASN A 83 -19.79 -7.71 -2.65
CA ASN A 83 -20.12 -6.43 -3.30
C ASN A 83 -19.30 -6.11 -4.56
N GLY A 84 -18.88 -7.13 -5.31
CA GLY A 84 -18.04 -6.95 -6.51
C GLY A 84 -16.57 -6.66 -6.22
N TYR A 85 -16.13 -6.74 -4.96
CA TYR A 85 -14.74 -6.62 -4.55
C TYR A 85 -14.05 -7.98 -4.48
N SER A 86 -12.76 -7.95 -4.73
CA SER A 86 -11.85 -9.07 -4.53
C SER A 86 -10.53 -8.58 -3.97
N VAL A 87 -9.78 -9.49 -3.35
CA VAL A 87 -8.40 -9.25 -2.92
C VAL A 87 -7.46 -10.23 -3.58
N ALA A 88 -6.27 -9.75 -3.94
CA ALA A 88 -5.17 -10.56 -4.43
C ALA A 88 -3.87 -10.16 -3.76
N ARG A 89 -2.91 -11.08 -3.62
CA ARG A 89 -1.61 -10.77 -3.00
C ARG A 89 -0.90 -9.70 -3.83
N LEU A 90 -0.41 -8.65 -3.16
CA LEU A 90 0.47 -7.68 -3.78
C LEU A 90 1.89 -8.28 -3.83
N VAL A 91 2.38 -8.57 -5.04
CA VAL A 91 3.69 -9.23 -5.26
C VAL A 91 4.72 -8.25 -5.80
N GLY A 92 4.27 -7.26 -6.55
CA GLY A 92 5.09 -6.16 -7.05
C GLY A 92 5.22 -5.01 -6.06
N GLU A 93 6.15 -4.11 -6.37
CA GLU A 93 6.16 -2.77 -5.79
C GLU A 93 4.92 -1.99 -6.21
N HIS A 94 4.35 -1.22 -5.28
CA HIS A 94 3.28 -0.26 -5.55
C HIS A 94 3.59 1.06 -4.84
N VAL A 95 3.15 2.16 -5.43
CA VAL A 95 3.26 3.50 -4.83
C VAL A 95 1.93 3.97 -4.24
N GLY A 96 1.98 5.04 -3.44
CA GLY A 96 0.83 5.63 -2.76
C GLY A 96 0.48 4.91 -1.47
N ALA A 97 0.07 5.67 -0.46
CA ALA A 97 -0.39 5.16 0.82
C ALA A 97 -1.64 5.90 1.33
N ALA A 98 -2.40 6.52 0.41
CA ALA A 98 -3.52 7.38 0.76
C ALA A 98 -4.69 6.61 1.38
N GLY A 99 -4.73 5.28 1.20
CA GLY A 99 -5.73 4.42 1.85
C GLY A 99 -5.25 2.99 2.01
N TYR A 100 -5.18 2.51 3.26
CA TYR A 100 -4.90 1.11 3.57
C TYR A 100 -5.42 0.67 4.93
N LEU A 101 -5.71 -0.62 5.04
CA LEU A 101 -5.97 -1.33 6.29
C LEU A 101 -4.68 -2.01 6.77
N VAL A 102 -4.44 -1.99 8.07
CA VAL A 102 -3.28 -2.65 8.71
C VAL A 102 -3.73 -3.39 9.97
N SER A 103 -3.23 -4.61 10.18
CA SER A 103 -3.49 -5.37 11.39
C SER A 103 -2.74 -4.78 12.59
N LYS A 104 -3.28 -4.92 13.80
CA LYS A 104 -2.61 -4.52 15.04
C LYS A 104 -1.20 -5.11 15.15
N VAL A 105 -1.06 -6.38 14.79
CA VAL A 105 0.23 -7.09 14.80
C VAL A 105 1.21 -6.48 13.78
N ALA A 106 0.73 -6.15 12.57
CA ALA A 106 1.54 -5.50 11.56
C ALA A 106 1.95 -4.08 11.96
N ALA A 107 1.04 -3.29 12.53
CA ALA A 107 1.32 -1.96 13.06
C ALA A 107 2.41 -2.01 14.14
N GLN A 108 2.32 -2.95 15.08
CA GLN A 108 3.37 -3.18 16.09
C GLN A 108 4.72 -3.58 15.46
N LYS A 109 4.73 -4.42 14.43
CA LYS A 109 5.96 -4.76 13.69
C LYS A 109 6.54 -3.52 13.00
N LEU A 110 5.70 -2.71 12.37
CA LEU A 110 6.11 -1.48 11.68
C LEU A 110 6.77 -0.52 12.67
N ILE A 111 6.14 -0.21 13.80
CA ILE A 111 6.73 0.66 14.84
C ILE A 111 8.09 0.16 15.31
N ARG A 112 8.24 -1.14 15.60
CA ARG A 112 9.51 -1.71 16.10
C ARG A 112 10.62 -1.72 15.05
N ARG A 113 10.26 -1.87 13.78
CA ARG A 113 11.22 -2.00 12.66
C ARG A 113 11.52 -0.68 11.99
N THR A 114 10.85 0.39 12.39
CA THR A 114 10.97 1.71 11.78
C THR A 114 11.44 2.75 12.80
N GLY A 115 12.39 3.58 12.37
CA GLY A 115 12.96 4.67 13.16
C GLY A 115 12.72 6.00 12.44
N PRO A 116 13.74 6.88 12.33
CA PRO A 116 13.65 8.08 11.51
C PRO A 116 13.30 7.76 10.04
N ALA A 117 12.60 8.68 9.39
CA ALA A 117 12.20 8.55 7.99
C ALA A 117 13.43 8.39 7.08
N ARG A 118 13.60 7.19 6.51
CA ARG A 118 14.66 6.87 5.52
C ARG A 118 14.10 6.56 4.13
N HIS A 119 12.81 6.25 4.08
CA HIS A 119 12.05 5.92 2.89
C HIS A 119 10.67 6.57 3.00
N VAL A 120 10.10 6.90 1.85
CA VAL A 120 8.68 7.26 1.74
C VAL A 120 7.80 6.12 2.27
N VAL A 121 6.64 6.48 2.82
CA VAL A 121 5.77 5.56 3.56
C VAL A 121 5.26 4.40 2.69
N ASP A 122 4.95 4.67 1.44
CA ASP A 122 4.49 3.67 0.47
C ASP A 122 5.57 2.62 0.20
N HIS A 123 6.84 3.00 0.08
CA HIS A 123 7.93 2.05 -0.04
C HIS A 123 8.03 1.16 1.21
N VAL A 124 7.89 1.75 2.41
CA VAL A 124 7.93 1.00 3.67
C VAL A 124 6.84 -0.07 3.72
N LEU A 125 5.64 0.22 3.20
CA LEU A 125 4.48 -0.67 3.19
C LEU A 125 4.46 -1.65 2.01
N PHE A 126 4.91 -1.20 0.83
CA PHE A 126 4.58 -1.83 -0.47
C PHE A 126 5.80 -2.09 -1.37
N SER A 127 7.04 -1.76 -0.97
CA SER A 127 8.22 -2.19 -1.72
C SER A 127 8.75 -3.53 -1.20
N PRO A 128 8.67 -4.63 -1.99
CA PRO A 128 9.16 -5.94 -1.57
C PRO A 128 10.68 -5.99 -1.35
N THR A 129 11.40 -4.93 -1.73
CA THR A 129 12.84 -4.79 -1.47
C THR A 129 13.15 -4.41 -0.02
N LEU A 130 12.18 -3.91 0.74
CA LEU A 130 12.33 -3.54 2.14
C LEU A 130 11.77 -4.63 3.07
N LEU A 131 12.51 -4.92 4.15
CA LEU A 131 12.10 -5.92 5.15
C LEU A 131 10.80 -5.56 5.87
N THR A 132 10.45 -4.28 5.93
CA THR A 132 9.18 -3.80 6.49
C THR A 132 7.98 -4.27 5.68
N CYS A 133 8.11 -4.38 4.36
CA CYS A 133 7.09 -4.93 3.47
C CYS A 133 7.25 -6.44 3.32
N SER A 134 8.46 -6.94 3.05
CA SER A 134 8.69 -8.35 2.71
C SER A 134 8.41 -9.32 3.85
N LEU A 135 8.25 -8.81 5.08
CA LEU A 135 7.84 -9.59 6.25
C LEU A 135 6.35 -9.49 6.58
N ASN A 136 5.58 -8.67 5.84
CA ASN A 136 4.14 -8.56 5.98
C ASN A 136 3.41 -9.23 4.82
N THR A 137 2.26 -9.83 5.10
CA THR A 137 1.34 -10.35 4.09
C THR A 137 0.46 -9.22 3.57
N THR A 138 0.85 -8.67 2.43
CA THR A 138 0.12 -7.58 1.77
C THR A 138 -0.83 -8.08 0.69
N TYR A 139 -2.01 -7.46 0.65
CA TYR A 139 -3.04 -7.62 -0.38
C TYR A 139 -3.36 -6.28 -1.05
N GLN A 140 -3.87 -6.35 -2.28
CA GLN A 140 -4.54 -5.25 -2.98
C GLN A 140 -6.04 -5.57 -3.04
N LEU A 141 -6.88 -4.60 -2.66
CA LEU A 141 -8.33 -4.64 -2.92
C LEU A 141 -8.60 -4.15 -4.35
N THR A 142 -9.46 -4.88 -5.08
CA THR A 142 -9.87 -4.57 -6.45
C THR A 142 -11.38 -4.78 -6.63
N PRO A 143 -12.16 -3.77 -7.06
CA PRO A 143 -11.76 -2.37 -7.24
C PRO A 143 -11.20 -1.73 -5.97
N ALA A 144 -10.42 -0.66 -6.10
CA ALA A 144 -9.98 0.15 -4.98
C ALA A 144 -11.18 0.85 -4.33
N LEU A 145 -11.10 1.05 -3.01
CA LEU A 145 -12.10 1.74 -2.21
C LEU A 145 -11.96 3.26 -2.27
N CYS A 146 -10.75 3.76 -2.53
CA CYS A 146 -10.46 5.18 -2.63
C CYS A 146 -9.40 5.48 -3.69
N ALA A 147 -9.30 6.74 -4.07
CA ALA A 147 -8.23 7.29 -4.88
C ALA A 147 -7.99 8.74 -4.45
N GLN A 148 -6.78 9.27 -4.65
CA GLN A 148 -6.52 10.67 -4.36
C GLN A 148 -7.30 11.58 -5.33
N SER A 149 -7.85 12.67 -4.80
CA SER A 149 -8.65 13.66 -5.54
C SER A 149 -7.94 14.21 -6.78
N GLN A 150 -6.60 14.36 -6.72
CA GLN A 150 -5.76 14.79 -7.85
C GLN A 150 -5.85 13.90 -9.10
N PHE A 151 -6.24 12.63 -8.95
CA PHE A 151 -6.41 11.70 -10.07
C PHE A 151 -7.85 11.62 -10.60
N ILE A 152 -8.82 12.21 -9.89
CA ILE A 152 -10.26 12.09 -10.19
C ILE A 152 -10.81 13.39 -10.76
N VAL A 153 -10.39 14.55 -10.23
CA VAL A 153 -10.96 15.85 -10.58
C VAL A 153 -10.12 16.51 -11.67
N GLY A 154 -10.65 16.54 -12.90
CA GLY A 154 -10.06 17.29 -14.02
C GLY A 154 -10.26 18.81 -13.94
N GLY A 155 -9.96 19.48 -12.82
CA GLY A 155 -10.20 20.93 -12.74
C GLY A 155 -9.61 21.73 -11.58
N GLU A 156 -9.56 21.21 -10.35
CA GLU A 156 -8.92 21.92 -9.24
C GLU A 156 -7.99 20.97 -8.49
N VAL A 157 -6.71 21.08 -8.82
CA VAL A 157 -5.63 20.53 -8.00
C VAL A 157 -5.69 21.27 -6.68
N LEU A 158 -6.23 20.64 -5.63
CA LEU A 158 -5.88 21.07 -4.27
C LEU A 158 -4.35 21.09 -4.25
N PRO A 159 -3.70 22.20 -3.87
CA PRO A 159 -2.25 22.27 -3.92
C PRO A 159 -1.69 21.26 -2.92
N THR A 160 -1.34 20.08 -3.43
CA THR A 160 -0.72 19.02 -2.65
C THR A 160 0.61 19.56 -2.14
N LEU A 161 0.75 19.65 -0.81
CA LEU A 161 2.03 20.05 -0.19
C LEU A 161 3.13 19.01 -0.43
N ILE A 162 2.73 17.80 -0.83
CA ILE A 162 3.60 16.71 -1.26
C ILE A 162 3.77 16.82 -2.78
N GLN A 163 4.93 17.30 -3.22
CA GLN A 163 5.30 17.22 -4.64
C GLN A 163 5.51 15.74 -4.99
N VAL A 164 4.60 15.19 -5.81
CA VAL A 164 4.77 13.85 -6.38
C VAL A 164 5.77 13.97 -7.53
N ASP A 165 7.04 13.66 -7.27
CA ASP A 165 7.99 13.47 -8.38
C ASP A 165 7.52 12.30 -9.26
N PRO A 166 7.58 12.42 -10.59
CA PRO A 166 7.23 11.31 -11.47
C PRO A 166 8.06 10.07 -11.10
N PRO A 167 7.49 8.86 -11.13
CA PRO A 167 8.22 7.64 -10.79
C PRO A 167 9.22 7.33 -11.90
N HIS A 168 10.37 8.00 -11.89
CA HIS A 168 11.46 7.80 -12.85
C HIS A 168 12.77 7.53 -12.12
N ARG A 169 12.74 6.55 -11.22
CA ARG A 169 13.97 5.93 -10.74
C ARG A 169 14.31 4.73 -11.63
N ARG A 170 15.28 4.92 -12.53
CA ARG A 170 15.89 3.83 -13.30
C ARG A 170 16.51 2.84 -12.31
N LYS A 171 15.86 1.69 -12.08
CA LYS A 171 16.32 0.68 -11.12
C LYS A 171 17.74 0.25 -11.47
N ARG A 172 18.68 0.34 -10.52
CA ARG A 172 20.05 -0.14 -10.74
C ARG A 172 19.99 -1.66 -10.93
N VAL A 173 20.96 -2.22 -11.65
CA VAL A 173 21.03 -3.68 -11.86
C VAL A 173 21.01 -4.45 -10.53
N ILE A 174 21.63 -3.91 -9.48
CA ILE A 174 21.62 -4.48 -8.13
C ILE A 174 20.21 -4.44 -7.51
N ASP A 175 19.46 -3.35 -7.70
CA ASP A 175 18.08 -3.24 -7.24
C ASP A 175 17.15 -4.21 -7.99
N LYS A 176 17.44 -4.45 -9.28
CA LYS A 176 16.76 -5.47 -10.09
C LYS A 176 17.04 -6.87 -9.54
N ILE A 177 18.30 -7.22 -9.25
CA ILE A 177 18.67 -8.51 -8.67
C ILE A 177 18.04 -8.69 -7.27
N ARG A 178 18.07 -7.66 -6.42
CA ARG A 178 17.40 -7.69 -5.11
C ARG A 178 15.90 -7.84 -5.26
N SER A 179 15.28 -7.11 -6.19
CA SER A 179 13.87 -7.26 -6.51
C SER A 179 13.55 -8.69 -6.95
N GLU A 180 14.35 -9.31 -7.81
CA GLU A 180 14.15 -10.72 -8.23
C GLU A 180 14.35 -11.72 -7.08
N ALA A 181 15.35 -11.51 -6.22
CA ALA A 181 15.57 -12.37 -5.05
C ALA A 181 14.44 -12.21 -4.00
N SER A 182 14.04 -10.98 -3.71
CA SER A 182 12.86 -10.66 -2.88
C SER A 182 11.58 -11.26 -3.47
N ARG A 183 11.46 -11.28 -4.81
CA ARG A 183 10.34 -11.94 -5.51
C ARG A 183 10.36 -13.44 -5.30
N GLY A 184 11.51 -14.09 -5.40
CA GLY A 184 11.64 -15.53 -5.09
C GLY A 184 11.23 -15.85 -3.66
N LEU A 185 11.71 -15.05 -2.70
CA LEU A 185 11.37 -15.20 -1.28
C LEU A 185 9.87 -14.95 -1.02
N ALA A 186 9.30 -13.91 -1.63
CA ALA A 186 7.88 -13.60 -1.56
C ALA A 186 7.03 -14.70 -2.23
N HIS A 187 7.50 -15.31 -3.32
CA HIS A 187 6.80 -16.38 -4.02
C HIS A 187 6.71 -17.65 -3.17
N VAL A 188 7.82 -18.03 -2.53
CA VAL A 188 7.89 -19.17 -1.60
C VAL A 188 7.05 -18.92 -0.35
N ARG A 189 7.16 -17.72 0.24
CA ARG A 189 6.43 -17.37 1.47
C ARG A 189 4.93 -17.18 1.25
N ASN A 190 4.54 -16.53 0.15
CA ASN A 190 3.14 -16.20 -0.14
C ASN A 190 2.40 -17.34 -0.84
N ARG A 191 3.04 -18.52 -1.03
CA ARG A 191 2.48 -19.71 -1.72
C ARG A 191 1.81 -19.36 -3.05
N SER A 192 2.35 -18.40 -3.78
CA SER A 192 1.80 -17.94 -5.07
C SER A 192 2.19 -18.88 -6.22
N PHE A 193 2.13 -20.19 -5.99
CA PHE A 193 2.45 -21.25 -6.96
C PHE A 193 1.62 -21.15 -8.26
N TRP A 194 0.52 -20.40 -8.23
CA TRP A 194 -0.44 -20.20 -9.31
C TRP A 194 -0.05 -19.09 -10.30
N GLY A 195 1.12 -18.46 -10.11
CA GLY A 195 1.63 -17.40 -11.00
C GLY A 195 1.17 -15.99 -10.62
N THR A 196 1.69 -15.01 -11.35
CA THR A 196 1.39 -13.57 -11.17
C THR A 196 0.76 -12.98 -12.42
N GLU A 197 0.04 -11.89 -12.28
CA GLU A 197 -0.47 -11.07 -13.38
C GLU A 197 -0.07 -9.61 -13.20
N GLU A 198 -0.05 -8.87 -14.31
CA GLU A 198 0.10 -7.41 -14.30
C GLU A 198 -1.24 -6.78 -14.65
N LEU A 199 -1.77 -5.94 -13.76
CA LEU A 199 -2.91 -5.08 -14.06
C LEU A 199 -2.36 -3.71 -14.51
N PRO A 200 -2.89 -3.12 -15.59
CA PRO A 200 -2.45 -1.80 -16.05
C PRO A 200 -2.73 -0.70 -15.02
N ALA A 201 -3.82 -0.84 -14.26
CA ALA A 201 -4.19 -0.03 -13.12
C ALA A 201 -5.18 -0.81 -12.25
N VAL A 202 -5.24 -0.50 -10.95
CA VAL A 202 -6.34 -0.96 -10.09
C VAL A 202 -7.57 -0.11 -10.42
N ALA A 203 -8.69 -0.74 -10.76
CA ALA A 203 -9.92 -0.01 -11.05
C ALA A 203 -10.41 0.75 -9.81
N PHE A 204 -10.98 1.93 -9.98
CA PHE A 204 -11.66 2.70 -8.94
C PHE A 204 -12.99 3.18 -9.48
N LYS A 205 -14.05 3.10 -8.67
CA LYS A 205 -15.38 3.62 -9.00
C LYS A 205 -15.64 4.83 -8.11
N ALA A 206 -15.57 6.01 -8.72
CA ALA A 206 -15.97 7.26 -8.08
C ALA A 206 -17.45 7.18 -7.63
N PRO A 207 -17.83 7.92 -6.58
CA PRO A 207 -19.19 7.90 -6.04
C PRO A 207 -20.22 8.50 -7.00
#